data_AF-A0A7Y6PTU6-F1
#
_entry.id   AF-A0A7Y6PTU6-F1
#
_cell.length_a   1.000
_cell.length_b   1.000
_cell.length_c   1.000
_cell.angle_alpha   90.00
_cell.angle_beta   90.00
_cell.angle_gamma   90.00
#
_symmetry.space_group_name_H-M   'P 1'
#
loop_
_entity.id
_entity.type
_entity.pdbx_description
1 polymer ?
#
loop_
_entity_poly.entity_id
_entity_poly.type
_entity_poly.pdbx_seq_one_letter_code
_entity_poly.pdbx_strand_id
1 'polypeptide(L)'
;MRISWLSAEEIAAARQALKAKSPAWDDHFSPEFQTPAEPAGLEHFDWARMTEHVARAERVSEVVREQGLEAARARFADSGVAIEAATLAAAAHQGEALDLEQVINVLRCEIDSYVFYAPFLELMMMMGRDDLDRAVKTYEEFVDNYAKALSRIPHGAARIGAVRDGLADIYVSTGKIEEAEELFEQRHEEDRNDVAVALSASRAFLAAGSISHAVRWLGVGAGRAQALGRDDLAARLRQKAEAVRKRLS
;
A
#
# COMPACT_ATOMS: atom_id res chain seq x y z
N MET A 1 -10.72 -4.29 -9.54
CA MET A 1 -9.65 -3.90 -8.61
C MET A 1 -8.30 -4.12 -9.28
N ARG A 2 -7.38 -3.14 -9.25
CA ARG A 2 -6.00 -3.31 -9.70
C ARG A 2 -5.20 -3.97 -8.57
N ILE A 3 -4.42 -5.00 -8.87
CA ILE A 3 -3.64 -5.75 -7.86
C ILE A 3 -2.12 -5.70 -8.06
N SER A 4 -1.64 -5.14 -9.17
CA SER A 4 -0.21 -5.07 -9.49
C SER A 4 0.20 -3.68 -10.00
N TRP A 5 1.41 -3.26 -9.66
CA TRP A 5 2.06 -2.05 -10.16
C TRP A 5 2.55 -2.19 -11.60
N LEU A 6 2.70 -3.42 -12.09
CA LEU A 6 3.15 -3.68 -13.46
C LEU A 6 2.19 -3.04 -14.48
N SER A 7 2.78 -2.50 -15.53
CA SER A 7 2.08 -2.03 -16.72
C SER A 7 1.54 -3.20 -17.55
N ALA A 8 0.59 -2.92 -18.43
CA ALA A 8 0.08 -3.93 -19.35
C ALA A 8 1.17 -4.47 -20.29
N GLU A 9 2.16 -3.64 -20.64
CA GLU A 9 3.30 -4.01 -21.49
C GLU A 9 4.24 -4.97 -20.77
N GLU A 10 4.62 -4.68 -19.52
CA GLU A 10 5.45 -5.56 -18.69
C GLU A 10 4.79 -6.93 -18.49
N ILE A 11 3.49 -6.95 -18.18
CA ILE A 11 2.72 -8.18 -18.04
C ILE A 11 2.69 -8.96 -19.36
N ALA A 12 2.49 -8.28 -20.50
CA ALA A 12 2.46 -8.92 -21.81
C ALA A 12 3.83 -9.53 -22.17
N ALA A 13 4.92 -8.80 -21.94
CA ALA A 13 6.28 -9.28 -22.18
C ALA A 13 6.59 -10.53 -21.34
N ALA A 14 6.30 -10.49 -20.03
CA ALA A 14 6.48 -11.63 -19.13
C ALA A 14 5.65 -12.85 -19.57
N ARG A 15 4.36 -12.66 -19.89
CA ARG A 15 3.48 -13.73 -20.39
C ARG A 15 4.01 -14.36 -21.67
N GLN A 16 4.50 -13.53 -22.61
CA GLN A 16 5.04 -14.02 -23.88
C GLN A 16 6.29 -14.88 -23.65
N ALA A 17 7.20 -14.44 -22.79
CA ALA A 17 8.42 -15.16 -22.47
C ALA A 17 8.15 -16.49 -21.75
N LEU A 18 7.18 -16.51 -20.83
CA LEU A 18 6.76 -17.72 -20.12
C LEU A 18 6.12 -18.73 -21.08
N LYS A 19 5.16 -18.30 -21.90
CA LYS A 19 4.46 -19.16 -22.87
C LYS A 19 5.35 -19.77 -23.94
N ALA A 20 6.49 -19.14 -24.25
CA ALA A 20 7.48 -19.71 -25.16
C ALA A 20 8.14 -20.99 -24.59
N LYS A 21 8.11 -21.18 -23.27
CA LYS A 21 8.74 -22.30 -22.57
C LYS A 21 7.76 -23.42 -22.22
N SER A 22 6.55 -23.08 -21.78
CA SER A 22 5.46 -24.03 -21.57
C SER A 22 4.10 -23.38 -21.83
N PRO A 23 3.11 -24.09 -22.40
CA PRO A 23 1.74 -23.61 -22.49
C PRO A 23 0.99 -23.59 -21.15
N ALA A 24 1.37 -24.41 -20.16
CA ALA A 24 0.65 -24.55 -18.89
C ALA A 24 1.39 -23.84 -17.75
N TRP A 25 0.67 -23.08 -16.92
CA TRP A 25 1.31 -22.27 -15.88
C TRP A 25 1.95 -23.09 -14.76
N ASP A 26 1.43 -24.30 -14.50
CA ASP A 26 1.97 -25.22 -13.51
C ASP A 26 3.39 -25.73 -13.83
N ASP A 27 3.72 -25.85 -15.12
CA ASP A 27 5.02 -26.36 -15.56
C ASP A 27 6.15 -25.41 -15.18
N HIS A 28 5.85 -24.13 -14.96
CA HIS A 28 6.84 -23.16 -14.54
C HIS A 28 7.37 -23.38 -13.13
N PHE A 29 6.72 -24.22 -12.30
CA PHE A 29 7.03 -24.39 -10.87
C PHE A 29 7.51 -25.80 -10.50
N SER A 30 7.87 -26.65 -11.47
CA SER A 30 8.31 -28.03 -11.22
C SER A 30 9.77 -28.24 -11.63
N PRO A 31 10.74 -28.42 -10.70
CA PRO A 31 10.61 -28.45 -9.22
C PRO A 31 10.67 -27.07 -8.55
N GLU A 32 11.21 -26.06 -9.23
CA GLU A 32 11.33 -24.68 -8.79
C GLU A 32 10.99 -23.73 -9.95
N PHE A 33 10.72 -22.46 -9.64
CA PHE A 33 10.45 -21.47 -10.67
C PHE A 33 11.65 -21.27 -11.60
N GLN A 34 11.43 -21.41 -12.91
CA GLN A 34 12.49 -21.17 -13.89
C GLN A 34 12.27 -19.88 -14.67
N THR A 35 13.09 -18.87 -14.37
CA THR A 35 13.11 -17.59 -15.08
C THR A 35 13.27 -17.78 -16.59
N PRO A 36 12.36 -17.25 -17.43
CA PRO A 36 12.52 -17.27 -18.89
C PRO A 36 13.61 -16.29 -19.32
N ALA A 37 14.12 -16.44 -20.54
CA ALA A 37 15.10 -15.49 -21.08
C ALA A 37 14.50 -14.08 -21.17
N GLU A 38 15.28 -13.07 -20.79
CA GLU A 38 14.89 -11.66 -20.89
C GLU A 38 14.84 -11.23 -22.37
N PRO A 39 13.76 -10.57 -22.83
CA PRO A 39 13.68 -10.05 -24.19
C PRO A 39 14.73 -8.96 -24.43
N ALA A 40 15.34 -8.97 -25.62
CA ALA A 40 16.29 -7.94 -25.99
C ALA A 40 15.64 -6.54 -26.02
N GLY A 41 16.29 -5.56 -25.39
CA GLY A 41 15.86 -4.16 -25.39
C GLY A 41 14.91 -3.77 -24.25
N LEU A 42 14.57 -4.70 -23.35
CA LEU A 42 13.95 -4.41 -22.07
C LEU A 42 15.03 -4.54 -21.00
N GLU A 43 15.51 -3.44 -20.44
CA GLU A 43 16.35 -3.49 -19.23
C GLU A 43 15.42 -3.48 -18.01
N HIS A 44 14.97 -4.66 -17.57
CA HIS A 44 14.21 -4.75 -16.32
C HIS A 44 15.15 -4.99 -15.14
N PHE A 45 14.99 -4.17 -14.11
CA PHE A 45 15.86 -4.23 -12.92
C PHE A 45 15.73 -5.56 -12.14
N ASP A 46 14.64 -6.32 -12.32
CA ASP A 46 14.40 -7.61 -11.66
C ASP A 46 13.48 -8.53 -12.49
N TRP A 47 13.92 -8.90 -13.70
CA TRP A 47 13.17 -9.76 -14.63
C TRP A 47 12.72 -11.09 -14.01
N ALA A 48 13.57 -11.69 -13.17
CA ALA A 48 13.27 -12.95 -12.49
C ALA A 48 12.06 -12.83 -11.57
N ARG A 49 12.03 -11.86 -10.65
CA ARG A 49 10.88 -11.68 -9.75
C ARG A 49 9.63 -11.23 -10.50
N MET A 50 9.77 -10.36 -11.50
CA MET A 50 8.64 -9.92 -12.29
C MET A 50 7.96 -11.09 -13.01
N THR A 51 8.73 -11.96 -13.65
CA THR A 51 8.18 -13.13 -14.35
C THR A 51 7.60 -14.15 -13.39
N GLU A 52 8.19 -14.35 -12.22
CA GLU A 52 7.60 -15.21 -11.17
C GLU A 52 6.26 -14.64 -10.68
N HIS A 53 6.20 -13.35 -10.37
CA HIS A 53 4.98 -12.65 -9.97
C HIS A 53 3.85 -12.84 -11.00
N VAL A 54 4.16 -12.64 -12.28
CA VAL A 54 3.21 -12.84 -13.38
C VAL A 54 2.81 -14.31 -13.48
N ALA A 55 3.75 -15.24 -13.46
CA ALA A 55 3.46 -16.68 -13.54
C ALA A 55 2.50 -17.14 -12.42
N ARG A 56 2.72 -16.68 -11.18
CA ARG A 56 1.86 -16.99 -10.04
C ARG A 56 0.46 -16.40 -10.20
N ALA A 57 0.35 -15.13 -10.61
CA ALA A 57 -0.95 -14.50 -10.86
C ALA A 57 -1.75 -15.22 -11.96
N GLU A 58 -1.08 -15.58 -13.07
CA GLU A 58 -1.70 -16.29 -14.19
C GLU A 58 -2.14 -17.69 -13.80
N ARG A 59 -1.31 -18.41 -13.04
CA ARG A 59 -1.63 -19.73 -12.53
C ARG A 59 -2.91 -19.74 -11.69
N VAL A 60 -3.08 -18.77 -10.78
CA VAL A 60 -4.32 -18.64 -10.00
C VAL A 60 -5.48 -18.27 -10.91
N SER A 61 -5.29 -17.32 -11.82
CA SER A 61 -6.32 -16.85 -12.75
C SER A 61 -6.82 -17.96 -13.68
N GLU A 62 -5.94 -18.85 -14.13
CA GLU A 62 -6.28 -20.02 -14.94
C GLU A 62 -7.19 -20.97 -14.18
N VAL A 63 -6.84 -21.34 -12.94
CA VAL A 63 -7.68 -22.21 -12.11
C VAL A 63 -9.02 -21.57 -11.80
N VAL A 64 -9.07 -20.26 -11.49
CA VAL A 64 -10.34 -19.54 -11.29
C VAL A 64 -11.22 -19.62 -12.54
N ARG A 65 -10.64 -19.40 -13.73
CA ARG A 65 -11.38 -19.41 -14.99
C ARG A 65 -11.88 -20.81 -15.38
N GLU A 66 -11.07 -21.84 -15.13
CA GLU A 66 -11.34 -23.20 -15.62
C GLU A 66 -12.08 -24.07 -14.62
N GLN A 67 -11.86 -23.86 -13.32
CA GLN A 67 -12.35 -24.71 -12.24
C GLN A 67 -13.17 -23.94 -11.19
N GLY A 68 -13.20 -22.60 -11.27
CA GLY A 68 -13.94 -21.74 -10.37
C GLY A 68 -13.14 -21.28 -9.14
N LEU A 69 -13.72 -20.30 -8.43
CA LEU A 69 -13.08 -19.66 -7.28
C LEU A 69 -12.79 -20.62 -6.13
N GLU A 70 -13.71 -21.54 -5.82
CA GLU A 70 -13.54 -22.50 -4.72
C GLU A 70 -12.40 -23.48 -4.97
N ALA A 71 -12.23 -23.95 -6.21
CA ALA A 71 -11.09 -24.78 -6.59
C ALA A 71 -9.76 -24.02 -6.44
N ALA A 72 -9.74 -22.74 -6.83
CA ALA A 72 -8.57 -21.89 -6.66
C ALA A 72 -8.27 -21.64 -5.17
N ARG A 73 -9.29 -21.39 -4.34
CA ARG A 73 -9.13 -21.23 -2.87
C ARG A 73 -8.54 -22.50 -2.24
N ALA A 74 -9.10 -23.66 -2.55
CA ALA A 74 -8.62 -24.95 -2.05
C ALA A 74 -7.14 -25.21 -2.41
N ARG A 75 -6.67 -24.62 -3.51
CA ARG A 75 -5.31 -24.79 -4.01
C ARG A 75 -4.32 -23.74 -3.49
N PHE A 76 -4.74 -22.48 -3.35
CA PHE A 76 -3.82 -21.34 -3.18
C PHE A 76 -4.06 -20.50 -1.91
N ALA A 77 -5.14 -20.72 -1.15
CA ALA A 77 -5.47 -19.85 -0.01
C ALA A 77 -4.37 -19.80 1.06
N ASP A 78 -3.67 -20.92 1.27
CA ASP A 78 -2.64 -21.09 2.29
C ASP A 78 -1.21 -21.00 1.73
N SER A 79 -1.02 -20.47 0.51
CA SER A 79 0.30 -20.44 -0.10
C SER A 79 1.29 -19.48 0.56
N GLY A 80 0.78 -18.50 1.31
CA GLY A 80 1.58 -17.43 1.92
C GLY A 80 2.16 -16.43 0.92
N VAL A 81 1.81 -16.55 -0.37
CA VAL A 81 2.31 -15.69 -1.44
C VAL A 81 1.32 -14.55 -1.70
N ALA A 82 1.80 -13.30 -1.56
CA ALA A 82 0.96 -12.12 -1.67
C ALA A 82 0.21 -12.00 -3.00
N ILE A 83 0.87 -12.24 -4.14
CA ILE A 83 0.21 -12.12 -5.45
C ILE A 83 -0.87 -13.19 -5.67
N GLU A 84 -0.68 -14.40 -5.12
CA GLU A 84 -1.68 -15.46 -5.21
C GLU A 84 -2.91 -15.12 -4.37
N ALA A 85 -2.69 -14.69 -3.12
CA ALA A 85 -3.76 -14.19 -2.24
C ALA A 85 -4.48 -12.98 -2.85
N ALA A 86 -3.74 -12.02 -3.42
CA ALA A 86 -4.30 -10.82 -4.05
C ALA A 86 -5.15 -11.18 -5.28
N THR A 87 -4.73 -12.19 -6.05
CA THR A 87 -5.48 -12.68 -7.21
C THR A 87 -6.78 -13.37 -6.78
N LEU A 88 -6.74 -14.20 -5.74
CA LEU A 88 -7.94 -14.80 -5.15
C LEU A 88 -8.91 -13.74 -4.62
N ALA A 89 -8.40 -12.75 -3.88
CA ALA A 89 -9.21 -11.66 -3.34
C ALA A 89 -9.82 -10.81 -4.46
N ALA A 90 -9.09 -10.54 -5.55
CA ALA A 90 -9.63 -9.84 -6.71
C ALA A 90 -10.73 -10.61 -7.43
N ALA A 91 -10.57 -11.93 -7.58
CA ALA A 91 -11.62 -12.79 -8.13
C ALA A 91 -12.86 -12.83 -7.23
N ALA A 92 -12.67 -12.96 -5.91
CA ALA A 92 -13.75 -12.90 -4.93
C ALA A 92 -14.48 -11.56 -4.95
N HIS A 93 -13.74 -10.45 -5.08
CA HIS A 93 -14.32 -9.11 -5.18
C HIS A 93 -15.19 -8.93 -6.43
N GLN A 94 -14.74 -9.46 -7.58
CA GLN A 94 -15.53 -9.44 -8.82
C GLN A 94 -16.82 -10.26 -8.71
N GLY A 95 -16.79 -11.35 -7.93
CA GLY A 95 -17.95 -12.19 -7.66
C GLY A 95 -18.77 -11.79 -6.45
N GLU A 96 -18.54 -10.60 -5.87
CA GLU A 96 -19.23 -10.11 -4.66
C GLU A 96 -19.14 -11.07 -3.45
N ALA A 97 -18.11 -11.91 -3.42
CA ALA A 97 -17.88 -12.95 -2.42
C ALA A 97 -16.59 -12.70 -1.59
N LEU A 98 -16.10 -11.47 -1.60
CA LEU A 98 -14.94 -11.04 -0.82
C LEU A 98 -15.34 -10.77 0.63
N ASP A 99 -14.60 -11.34 1.57
CA ASP A 99 -14.71 -11.06 3.00
C ASP A 99 -13.46 -10.38 3.58
N LEU A 100 -13.57 -9.91 4.84
CA LEU A 100 -12.49 -9.20 5.53
C LEU A 100 -11.27 -10.09 5.77
N GLU A 101 -11.45 -11.39 6.06
CA GLU A 101 -10.34 -12.31 6.29
C GLU A 101 -9.46 -12.45 5.06
N GLN A 102 -10.07 -12.51 3.88
CA GLN A 102 -9.35 -12.58 2.62
C GLN A 102 -8.50 -11.35 2.38
N VAL A 103 -9.03 -10.16 2.67
CA VAL A 103 -8.26 -8.91 2.57
C VAL A 103 -7.11 -8.90 3.57
N ILE A 104 -7.37 -9.29 4.83
CA ILE A 104 -6.34 -9.40 5.87
C ILE A 104 -5.25 -10.41 5.47
N ASN A 105 -5.62 -11.53 4.84
CA ASN A 105 -4.66 -12.54 4.39
C ASN A 105 -3.67 -11.97 3.36
N VAL A 106 -4.15 -11.14 2.42
CA VAL A 106 -3.26 -10.44 1.46
C VAL A 106 -2.24 -9.56 2.19
N LEU A 107 -2.69 -8.82 3.21
CA LEU A 107 -1.85 -7.90 3.97
C LEU A 107 -0.87 -8.60 4.92
N ARG A 108 -1.09 -9.88 5.25
CA ARG A 108 -0.22 -10.69 6.10
C ARG A 108 0.83 -11.50 5.36
N CYS A 109 0.68 -11.66 4.04
CA CYS A 109 1.66 -12.35 3.21
C CYS A 109 3.02 -11.62 3.22
N GLU A 110 4.09 -12.34 2.84
CA GLU A 110 5.37 -11.69 2.59
C GLU A 110 5.21 -10.59 1.53
N ILE A 111 5.88 -9.46 1.74
CA ILE A 111 5.74 -8.29 0.86
C ILE A 111 6.28 -8.59 -0.53
N ASP A 112 5.39 -8.55 -1.51
CA ASP A 112 5.71 -8.57 -2.93
C ASP A 112 5.72 -7.12 -3.45
N SER A 113 6.89 -6.65 -3.92
CA SER A 113 7.07 -5.28 -4.38
C SER A 113 6.24 -4.91 -5.61
N TYR A 114 5.70 -5.89 -6.34
CA TYR A 114 4.84 -5.67 -7.49
C TYR A 114 3.36 -5.63 -7.11
N VAL A 115 2.95 -6.11 -5.93
CA VAL A 115 1.56 -6.03 -5.49
C VAL A 115 1.19 -4.57 -5.18
N PHE A 116 0.03 -4.16 -5.69
CA PHE A 116 -0.57 -2.87 -5.37
C PHE A 116 -1.42 -3.00 -4.10
N TYR A 117 -0.83 -2.74 -2.93
CA TYR A 117 -1.48 -2.96 -1.63
C TYR A 117 -2.55 -1.93 -1.24
N ALA A 118 -2.54 -0.72 -1.81
CA ALA A 118 -3.45 0.36 -1.38
C ALA A 118 -4.94 -0.02 -1.43
N PRO A 119 -5.47 -0.67 -2.49
CA PRO A 119 -6.86 -1.12 -2.52
C PRO A 119 -7.21 -2.11 -1.40
N PHE A 120 -6.25 -2.93 -0.96
CA PHE A 120 -6.48 -3.88 0.14
C PHE A 120 -6.53 -3.18 1.49
N LEU A 121 -5.69 -2.19 1.73
CA LEU A 121 -5.77 -1.35 2.94
C LEU A 121 -7.11 -0.60 3.00
N GLU A 122 -7.55 -0.02 1.88
CA GLU A 122 -8.84 0.65 1.77
C GLU A 122 -10.02 -0.31 2.04
N LEU A 123 -10.01 -1.49 1.43
CA LEU A 123 -11.03 -2.52 1.67
C LEU A 123 -11.03 -3.01 3.12
N MET A 124 -9.86 -3.23 3.72
CA MET A 124 -9.75 -3.64 5.12
C MET A 124 -10.38 -2.61 6.04
N MET A 125 -10.10 -1.33 5.85
CA MET A 125 -10.71 -0.27 6.66
C MET A 125 -12.20 -0.09 6.40
N MET A 126 -12.65 -0.32 5.17
CA MET A 126 -14.07 -0.26 4.82
C MET A 126 -14.87 -1.39 5.47
N MET A 127 -14.34 -2.62 5.44
CA MET A 127 -15.01 -3.83 5.91
C MET A 127 -14.82 -4.06 7.41
N GLY A 128 -13.70 -3.60 7.98
CA GLY A 128 -13.37 -3.72 9.40
C GLY A 128 -13.97 -2.65 10.30
N ARG A 129 -15.02 -1.92 9.86
CA ARG A 129 -15.65 -0.85 10.66
C ARG A 129 -16.24 -1.34 11.97
N ASP A 130 -16.68 -2.59 12.01
CA ASP A 130 -17.26 -3.21 13.21
C ASP A 130 -16.18 -3.76 14.17
N ASP A 131 -14.92 -3.85 13.72
CA ASP A 131 -13.77 -4.30 14.50
C ASP A 131 -12.52 -3.46 14.16
N LEU A 132 -12.62 -2.16 14.46
CA LEU A 132 -11.58 -1.19 14.13
C LEU A 132 -10.25 -1.50 14.79
N ASP A 133 -10.24 -2.03 16.02
CA ASP A 133 -9.01 -2.37 16.71
C ASP A 133 -8.21 -3.44 15.96
N ARG A 134 -8.90 -4.46 15.44
CA ARG A 134 -8.28 -5.48 14.62
C ARG A 134 -7.78 -4.94 13.28
N ALA A 135 -8.58 -4.10 12.61
CA ALA A 135 -8.19 -3.49 11.34
C ALA A 135 -6.94 -2.60 11.51
N VAL A 136 -6.93 -1.76 12.55
CA VAL A 136 -5.79 -0.91 12.92
C VAL A 136 -4.55 -1.75 13.21
N LYS A 137 -4.67 -2.79 14.04
CA LYS A 137 -3.55 -3.69 14.35
C LYS A 137 -2.98 -4.36 13.10
N THR A 138 -3.86 -4.79 12.19
CA THR A 138 -3.40 -5.39 10.92
C THR A 138 -2.69 -4.36 10.05
N TYR A 139 -3.16 -3.11 10.03
CA TYR A 139 -2.50 -2.02 9.33
C TYR A 139 -1.10 -1.76 9.92
N GLU A 140 -0.97 -1.71 11.25
CA GLU A 140 0.31 -1.54 11.96
C GLU A 140 1.30 -2.65 11.58
N GLU A 141 0.87 -3.91 11.67
CA GLU A 141 1.68 -5.09 11.27
C GLU A 141 2.12 -5.00 9.81
N PHE A 142 1.21 -4.57 8.91
CA PHE A 142 1.53 -4.36 7.50
C PHE A 142 2.56 -3.25 7.31
N VAL A 143 2.42 -2.11 7.97
CA VAL A 143 3.38 -0.99 7.91
C VAL A 143 4.77 -1.45 8.34
N ASP A 144 4.88 -2.20 9.42
CA ASP A 144 6.15 -2.74 9.91
C ASP A 144 6.79 -3.70 8.90
N ASN A 145 6.01 -4.62 8.34
CA ASN A 145 6.49 -5.58 7.36
C ASN A 145 6.90 -4.90 6.05
N TYR A 146 6.12 -3.92 5.61
CA TYR A 146 6.42 -3.09 4.44
C TYR A 146 7.69 -2.25 4.65
N ALA A 147 7.89 -1.70 5.85
CA ALA A 147 9.10 -0.98 6.23
C ALA A 147 10.34 -1.88 6.14
N LYS A 148 10.24 -3.08 6.73
CA LYS A 148 11.32 -4.09 6.70
C LYS A 148 11.66 -4.49 5.27
N ALA A 149 10.65 -4.75 4.43
CA ALA A 149 10.86 -5.12 3.03
C ALA A 149 11.54 -3.99 2.23
N LEU A 150 11.07 -2.75 2.41
CA LEU A 150 11.62 -1.60 1.71
C LEU A 150 13.00 -1.16 2.22
N SER A 151 13.37 -1.47 3.47
CA SER A 151 14.71 -1.15 4.00
C SER A 151 15.84 -1.85 3.23
N ARG A 152 15.52 -2.91 2.49
CA ARG A 152 16.45 -3.66 1.63
C ARG A 152 16.61 -3.05 0.23
N ILE A 153 15.85 -2.01 -0.10
CA ILE A 153 15.83 -1.36 -1.42
C ILE A 153 16.40 0.06 -1.29
N PRO A 154 17.31 0.50 -2.17
CA PRO A 154 17.77 1.89 -2.20
C PRO A 154 16.59 2.87 -2.23
N HIS A 155 16.64 3.90 -1.38
CA HIS A 155 15.58 4.91 -1.22
C HIS A 155 14.21 4.36 -0.77
N GLY A 156 14.12 3.10 -0.31
CA GLY A 156 12.87 2.49 0.13
C GLY A 156 12.20 3.19 1.33
N ALA A 157 12.98 3.82 2.21
CA ALA A 157 12.45 4.60 3.34
C ALA A 157 11.59 5.80 2.91
N ALA A 158 11.83 6.40 1.75
CA ALA A 158 10.96 7.45 1.23
C ALA A 158 9.62 6.88 0.72
N ARG A 159 9.60 5.62 0.27
CA ARG A 159 8.43 4.98 -0.36
C ARG A 159 7.37 4.52 0.64
N ILE A 160 7.69 4.39 1.94
CA ILE A 160 6.71 4.04 2.98
C ILE A 160 5.87 5.22 3.48
N GLY A 161 6.28 6.46 3.18
CA GLY A 161 5.65 7.67 3.72
C GLY A 161 4.12 7.69 3.55
N ALA A 162 3.61 7.41 2.34
CA ALA A 162 2.18 7.41 2.07
C ALA A 162 1.40 6.35 2.88
N VAL A 163 2.00 5.18 3.15
CA VAL A 163 1.35 4.12 3.92
C VAL A 163 1.26 4.52 5.40
N ARG A 164 2.31 5.14 5.94
CA ARG A 164 2.34 5.70 7.31
C ARG A 164 1.39 6.87 7.48
N ASP A 165 1.31 7.76 6.48
CA ASP A 165 0.34 8.86 6.50
C ASP A 165 -1.10 8.31 6.57
N GLY A 166 -1.40 7.24 5.83
CA GLY A 166 -2.69 6.55 5.93
C GLY A 166 -2.97 5.94 7.31
N LEU A 167 -1.96 5.34 7.96
CA LEU A 167 -2.08 4.84 9.33
C LEU A 167 -2.33 5.98 10.33
N ALA A 168 -1.60 7.09 10.19
CA ALA A 168 -1.77 8.26 11.05
C ALA A 168 -3.17 8.87 10.89
N ASP A 169 -3.69 8.96 9.66
CA ASP A 169 -5.07 9.40 9.40
C ASP A 169 -6.09 8.49 10.10
N ILE A 170 -5.86 7.17 10.11
CA ILE A 170 -6.70 6.20 10.81
C ILE A 170 -6.65 6.41 12.32
N TYR A 171 -5.46 6.58 12.90
CA TYR A 171 -5.30 6.88 14.32
C TYR A 171 -6.09 8.13 14.73
N VAL A 172 -6.01 9.20 13.94
CA VAL A 172 -6.81 10.41 14.18
C VAL A 172 -8.30 10.10 14.15
N SER A 173 -8.78 9.38 13.14
CA SER A 173 -10.20 9.06 12.99
C SER A 173 -10.76 8.12 14.09
N THR A 174 -9.88 7.33 14.70
CA THR A 174 -10.22 6.36 15.76
C THR A 174 -9.97 6.90 17.17
N GLY A 175 -9.51 8.15 17.30
CA GLY A 175 -9.26 8.79 18.59
C GLY A 175 -7.93 8.42 19.25
N LYS A 176 -7.04 7.70 18.56
CA LYS A 176 -5.67 7.38 18.97
C LYS A 176 -4.74 8.57 18.70
N ILE A 177 -5.02 9.69 19.37
CA ILE A 177 -4.42 10.98 19.05
C ILE A 177 -2.91 11.01 19.35
N GLU A 178 -2.47 10.37 20.43
CA GLU A 178 -1.06 10.32 20.81
C GLU A 178 -0.24 9.56 19.77
N GLU A 179 -0.72 8.38 19.35
CA GLU A 179 -0.09 7.55 18.32
C GLU A 179 -0.07 8.26 16.95
N ALA A 180 -1.13 9.00 16.62
CA ALA A 180 -1.16 9.84 15.42
C ALA A 180 -0.09 10.95 15.46
N GLU A 181 0.04 11.65 16.59
CA GLU A 181 1.04 12.71 16.73
C GLU A 181 2.46 12.17 16.63
N GLU A 182 2.77 11.09 17.34
CA GLU A 182 4.08 10.44 17.29
C GLU A 182 4.47 10.05 15.85
N LEU A 183 3.53 9.45 15.12
CA LEU A 183 3.77 9.02 13.74
C LEU A 183 3.95 10.20 12.79
N PHE A 184 3.11 11.24 12.90
CA PHE A 184 3.28 12.46 12.10
C PHE A 184 4.59 13.19 12.42
N GLU A 185 5.01 13.23 13.68
CA GLU A 185 6.29 13.84 14.10
C GLU A 185 7.48 13.07 13.56
N GLN A 186 7.48 11.75 13.70
CA GLN A 186 8.50 10.90 13.11
C GLN A 186 8.60 11.15 11.60
N ARG A 187 7.47 11.13 10.89
CA ARG A 187 7.40 11.40 9.44
C ARG A 187 7.94 12.78 9.08
N HIS A 188 7.61 13.80 9.88
CA HIS A 188 8.06 15.16 9.66
C HIS A 188 9.58 15.32 9.83
N GLU A 189 10.18 14.55 10.75
CA GLU A 189 11.62 14.56 10.96
C GLU A 189 12.40 13.71 9.95
N GLU A 190 11.81 12.61 9.46
CA GLU A 190 12.40 11.77 8.42
C GLU A 190 12.50 12.51 7.06
N ASP A 191 11.50 13.34 6.71
CA ASP A 191 11.47 14.08 5.44
C ASP A 191 11.55 15.60 5.64
N ARG A 192 12.75 16.06 6.00
CA ARG A 192 13.01 17.48 6.30
C ARG A 192 12.88 18.42 5.11
N ASN A 193 12.74 17.90 3.89
CA ASN A 193 12.59 18.68 2.66
C ASN A 193 11.13 18.82 2.23
N ASP A 194 10.21 18.21 2.97
CA ASP A 194 8.79 18.21 2.66
C ASP A 194 7.94 18.92 3.74
N VAL A 195 6.92 19.63 3.27
CA VAL A 195 5.89 20.28 4.10
C VAL A 195 4.60 19.45 4.10
N ALA A 196 4.45 18.48 3.18
CA ALA A 196 3.20 17.76 2.95
C ALA A 196 2.71 17.00 4.18
N VAL A 197 3.61 16.35 4.95
CA VAL A 197 3.26 15.64 6.19
C VAL A 197 2.49 16.55 7.16
N ALA A 198 2.97 17.78 7.38
CA ALA A 198 2.31 18.73 8.27
C ALA A 198 0.94 19.19 7.74
N LEU A 199 0.79 19.27 6.40
CA LEU A 199 -0.49 19.55 5.78
C LEU A 199 -1.46 18.38 5.91
N SER A 200 -0.99 17.15 5.71
CA SER A 200 -1.75 15.92 5.90
C SER A 200 -2.24 15.81 7.34
N ALA A 201 -1.35 15.95 8.33
CA ALA A 201 -1.71 15.98 9.74
C ALA A 201 -2.77 17.06 10.04
N SER A 202 -2.57 18.29 9.53
CA SER A 202 -3.56 19.35 9.75
C SER A 202 -4.94 19.02 9.16
N ARG A 203 -5.00 18.35 8.00
CA ARG A 203 -6.25 17.94 7.37
C ARG A 203 -6.93 16.82 8.16
N ALA A 204 -6.16 15.82 8.59
CA ALA A 204 -6.66 14.71 9.39
C ALA A 204 -7.32 15.21 10.69
N PHE A 205 -6.60 16.05 11.44
CA PHE A 205 -7.13 16.61 12.68
C PHE A 205 -8.33 17.54 12.45
N LEU A 206 -8.37 18.32 11.36
CA LEU A 206 -9.57 19.10 11.01
C LEU A 206 -10.76 18.19 10.72
N ALA A 207 -10.56 17.09 9.98
CA ALA A 207 -11.63 16.16 9.64
C ALA A 207 -12.19 15.47 10.89
N ALA A 208 -11.36 15.18 11.90
CA ALA A 208 -11.78 14.67 13.20
C ALA A 208 -12.28 15.75 14.17
N GLY A 209 -12.37 17.02 13.76
CA GLY A 209 -12.82 18.12 14.62
C GLY A 209 -11.80 18.59 15.67
N SER A 210 -10.57 18.08 15.64
CA SER A 210 -9.49 18.42 16.56
C SER A 210 -8.75 19.69 16.11
N ILE A 211 -9.36 20.84 16.37
CA ILE A 211 -8.89 22.11 15.83
C ILE A 211 -7.55 22.57 16.45
N SER A 212 -7.31 22.30 17.73
CA SER A 212 -6.05 22.62 18.40
C SER A 212 -4.86 21.95 17.71
N HIS A 213 -4.97 20.64 17.46
CA HIS A 213 -3.96 19.84 16.78
C HIS A 213 -3.79 20.27 15.32
N ALA A 214 -4.90 20.52 14.61
CA ALA A 214 -4.83 21.04 13.25
C ALA A 214 -4.05 22.36 13.14
N VAL A 215 -4.32 23.30 14.05
CA VAL A 215 -3.64 24.58 14.12
C VAL A 215 -2.16 24.43 14.48
N ARG A 216 -1.83 23.52 15.42
CA ARG A 216 -0.45 23.16 15.76
C ARG A 216 0.30 22.70 14.50
N TRP A 217 -0.27 21.75 13.76
CA TRP A 217 0.35 21.20 12.55
C TRP A 217 0.47 22.21 11.40
N LEU A 218 -0.47 23.15 11.25
CA LEU A 218 -0.30 24.29 10.33
C LEU A 218 0.89 25.17 10.72
N GLY A 219 1.12 25.36 12.03
CA GLY A 219 2.30 26.06 12.56
C GLY A 219 3.60 25.32 12.27
N VAL A 220 3.64 24.00 12.50
CA VAL A 220 4.78 23.14 12.16
C VAL A 220 5.11 23.24 10.67
N GLY A 221 4.10 23.11 9.80
CA GLY A 221 4.26 23.25 8.36
C GLY A 221 4.76 24.62 7.93
N ALA A 222 4.28 25.69 8.58
CA ALA A 222 4.77 27.05 8.32
C ALA A 222 6.25 27.21 8.71
N GLY A 223 6.66 26.66 9.85
CA GLY A 223 8.06 26.65 10.30
C GLY A 223 8.97 25.92 9.30
N ARG A 224 8.55 24.73 8.85
CA ARG A 224 9.27 23.95 7.82
C ARG A 224 9.35 24.70 6.50
N ALA A 225 8.25 25.28 6.02
CA ALA A 225 8.23 26.05 4.78
C ALA A 225 9.23 27.23 4.84
N GLN A 226 9.28 27.94 5.97
CA GLN A 226 10.25 29.02 6.16
C GLN A 226 11.70 28.51 6.17
N ALA A 227 11.99 27.40 6.87
CA ALA A 227 13.33 26.81 6.88
C ALA A 227 13.81 26.38 5.48
N LEU A 228 12.87 26.05 4.58
CA LEU A 228 13.12 25.71 3.18
C LEU A 228 13.15 26.94 2.24
N GLY A 229 13.06 28.16 2.77
CA GLY A 229 13.02 29.40 1.98
C GLY A 229 11.72 29.60 1.19
N ARG A 230 10.63 28.92 1.58
CA ARG A 230 9.31 29.00 0.93
C ARG A 230 8.40 29.99 1.68
N ASP A 231 8.81 31.25 1.76
CA ASP A 231 8.16 32.26 2.61
C ASP A 231 6.67 32.50 2.27
N ASP A 232 6.31 32.52 1.00
CA ASP A 232 4.91 32.66 0.56
C ASP A 232 4.03 31.50 1.04
N LEU A 233 4.58 30.28 1.09
CA LEU A 233 3.88 29.12 1.64
C LEU A 233 3.75 29.26 3.16
N ALA A 234 4.85 29.63 3.84
CA ALA A 234 4.83 29.83 5.29
C ALA A 234 3.78 30.89 5.71
N ALA A 235 3.70 32.01 4.99
CA ALA A 235 2.70 33.06 5.22
C ALA A 235 1.27 32.54 5.06
N ARG A 236 0.98 31.80 3.96
CA ARG A 236 -0.34 31.21 3.72
C ARG A 236 -0.75 30.22 4.81
N LEU A 237 0.18 29.41 5.31
CA LEU A 237 -0.10 28.44 6.37
C LEU A 237 -0.41 29.12 7.71
N ARG A 238 0.31 30.19 8.06
CA ARG A 238 -0.01 31.02 9.24
C ARG A 238 -1.38 31.67 9.12
N GLN A 239 -1.69 32.27 7.97
CA GLN A 239 -3.00 32.85 7.71
C GLN A 239 -4.12 31.82 7.83
N LYS A 240 -3.91 30.60 7.32
CA LYS A 240 -4.86 29.50 7.46
C LYS A 240 -5.04 29.11 8.93
N ALA A 241 -3.97 29.02 9.71
CA ALA A 241 -4.04 28.72 11.14
C ALA A 241 -4.86 29.76 11.91
N GLU A 242 -4.65 31.05 11.62
CA GLU A 242 -5.44 32.14 12.20
C GLU A 242 -6.92 32.08 11.80
N ALA A 243 -7.21 31.83 10.51
CA ALA A 243 -8.58 31.70 10.04
C ALA A 243 -9.31 30.53 10.70
N VAL A 244 -8.62 29.40 10.90
CA VAL A 244 -9.17 28.24 11.62
C VAL A 244 -9.42 28.58 13.09
N ARG A 245 -8.51 29.26 13.77
CA ARG A 245 -8.71 29.72 15.17
C ARG A 245 -9.93 30.63 15.31
N LYS A 246 -10.12 31.57 14.38
CA LYS A 246 -11.23 32.55 14.41
C LYS A 246 -12.61 31.91 14.19
N ARG A 247 -12.69 30.74 13.56
CA ARG A 247 -13.98 30.03 13.39
C ARG A 247 -14.53 29.45 14.71
N LEU A 248 -13.76 29.53 15.80
CA LEU A 248 -14.14 29.05 17.13
C LEU A 248 -14.38 30.16 18.16
N SER A 249 -14.06 31.41 17.84
CA SER A 249 -14.34 32.59 18.67
C SER A 249 -15.67 33.21 18.29
#